data_AF-A0A2S4KXL5-F1
#
_entry.id   AF-A0A2S4KXL5-F1
#
_cell.length_a   1.000
_cell.length_b   1.000
_cell.length_c   1.000
_cell.angle_alpha   90.00
_cell.angle_beta   90.00
_cell.angle_gamma   90.00
#
_symmetry.space_group_name_H-M   'P 1'
#
loop_
_entity.id
_entity.type
_entity.pdbx_description
1 polymer ?
#
loop_
_entity_poly.entity_id
_entity_poly.type
_entity_poly.pdbx_seq_one_letter_code
_entity_poly.pdbx_strand_id
1 'polypeptide(L)'
;MTDVAIIPTICAIDGTCPRLPFELADDWVKLFILKSSSAVIGNFTKQEFSRISHASVQLYDSIIGTNNPDLSGFRSRGGKSISYHGMVMAMDANVQEYYRLFLAPGVHHCFGGPGPFPDTTFDALRLWVEDGVALETLTATSTGTTPVIQRLLCPYPQKQHYKVDAVDATKKEGYYCK
;
A
#
# COMPACT_ATOMS: atom_id res chain seq x y z
N MET A 1 0.57 12.50 -5.59
CA MET A 1 0.13 11.10 -5.39
C MET A 1 -0.68 10.75 -6.64
N THR A 2 -0.16 9.89 -7.52
CA THR A 2 -0.95 9.37 -8.64
C THR A 2 -1.67 8.14 -8.13
N ASP A 3 -2.84 8.33 -7.55
CA ASP A 3 -3.69 7.23 -7.11
C ASP A 3 -4.25 6.53 -8.36
N VAL A 4 -3.73 5.34 -8.65
CA VAL A 4 -4.32 4.45 -9.65
C VAL A 4 -5.50 3.75 -8.96
N ALA A 5 -6.70 4.30 -9.12
CA ALA A 5 -7.92 3.61 -8.73
C ALA A 5 -8.33 2.66 -9.86
N ILE A 6 -8.40 1.36 -9.57
CA ILE A 6 -9.01 0.40 -10.48
C ILE A 6 -10.51 0.55 -10.34
N ILE A 7 -11.18 1.11 -11.34
CA ILE A 7 -12.63 1.12 -11.41
C ILE A 7 -13.05 -0.24 -11.97
N PRO A 8 -13.78 -1.07 -11.21
CA PRO A 8 -14.27 -2.32 -11.75
C PRO A 8 -15.28 -2.03 -12.87
N THR A 9 -15.07 -2.62 -14.05
CA THR A 9 -15.96 -2.49 -15.20
C THR A 9 -16.33 -3.87 -15.72
N ILE A 10 -17.58 -4.06 -16.11
CA ILE A 10 -18.01 -5.26 -16.83
C ILE A 10 -18.36 -4.86 -18.26
N CYS A 11 -17.76 -5.52 -19.26
CA CYS A 11 -18.03 -5.23 -20.66
C CYS A 11 -19.03 -6.23 -21.23
N ALA A 12 -20.12 -5.71 -21.79
CA ALA A 12 -21.12 -6.48 -22.52
C ALA A 12 -20.66 -6.73 -23.96
N ILE A 13 -21.29 -7.72 -24.61
CA ILE A 13 -20.96 -8.15 -25.99
C ILE A 13 -21.26 -7.03 -27.00
N ASP A 14 -22.16 -6.10 -26.67
CA ASP A 14 -22.48 -4.93 -27.48
C ASP A 14 -21.40 -3.83 -27.48
N GLY A 15 -20.29 -4.05 -26.76
CA GLY A 15 -19.17 -3.13 -26.65
C GLY A 15 -19.33 -2.07 -25.57
N THR A 16 -20.42 -2.08 -24.80
CA THR A 16 -20.57 -1.20 -23.64
C THR A 16 -19.85 -1.76 -22.42
N CYS A 17 -19.17 -0.89 -21.67
CA CYS A 17 -18.45 -1.28 -20.44
C CYS A 17 -18.92 -0.43 -19.25
N PRO A 18 -20.11 -0.68 -18.70
CA PRO A 18 -20.57 0.01 -17.51
C PRO A 18 -19.61 -0.19 -16.32
N ARG A 19 -19.53 0.85 -15.48
CA ARG A 19 -18.89 0.76 -14.17
C ARG A 19 -19.69 -0.19 -13.28
N LEU A 20 -18.98 -0.99 -12.49
CA LEU A 20 -19.56 -1.66 -11.33
C LEU A 20 -19.57 -0.68 -10.14
N PRO A 21 -20.58 -0.74 -9.26
CA PRO A 21 -20.58 0.05 -8.03
C PRO A 21 -19.32 -0.24 -7.20
N PHE A 22 -18.69 0.81 -6.70
CA PHE A 22 -17.64 0.69 -5.67
C PHE A 22 -18.19 1.31 -4.38
N GLU A 23 -18.84 0.46 -3.58
CA GLU A 23 -19.68 0.88 -2.44
C GLU A 23 -18.98 1.86 -1.50
N LEU A 24 -17.71 1.64 -1.18
CA LEU A 24 -16.95 2.52 -0.28
C LEU A 24 -16.85 3.97 -0.82
N ALA A 25 -16.51 4.15 -2.10
CA ALA A 25 -16.46 5.49 -2.68
C ALA A 25 -17.85 6.06 -2.93
N ASP A 26 -18.79 5.19 -3.31
CA ASP A 26 -20.17 5.58 -3.58
C ASP A 26 -20.85 6.12 -2.30
N ASP A 27 -20.70 5.42 -1.18
CA ASP A 27 -21.21 5.82 0.13
C ASP A 27 -20.46 7.02 0.70
N TRP A 28 -19.15 7.11 0.48
CA TRP A 28 -18.38 8.31 0.84
C TRP A 28 -18.99 9.57 0.21
N VAL A 29 -19.22 9.55 -1.11
CA VAL A 29 -19.82 10.68 -1.82
C VAL A 29 -21.25 10.94 -1.35
N LYS A 30 -22.09 9.89 -1.26
CA LYS A 30 -23.50 10.06 -0.87
C LYS A 30 -23.68 10.54 0.56
N LEU A 31 -23.04 9.89 1.51
CA LEU A 31 -23.32 10.08 2.94
C LEU A 31 -22.49 11.20 3.55
N PHE A 32 -21.23 11.40 3.12
CA PHE A 32 -20.33 12.39 3.72
C PHE A 32 -20.31 13.69 2.93
N ILE A 33 -20.27 13.63 1.59
CA ILE A 33 -20.15 14.84 0.77
C ILE A 33 -21.54 15.44 0.48
N LEU A 34 -22.42 14.64 -0.12
CA LEU A 34 -23.77 15.08 -0.52
C LEU A 34 -24.79 14.99 0.62
N LYS A 35 -24.47 14.25 1.69
CA LYS A 35 -25.32 14.04 2.87
C LYS A 35 -26.72 13.57 2.51
N SER A 36 -26.83 12.70 1.51
CA SER A 36 -28.06 12.15 0.98
C SER A 36 -27.87 10.71 0.53
N SER A 37 -28.51 9.77 1.22
CA SER A 37 -28.47 8.34 0.89
C SER A 37 -29.16 8.01 -0.45
N SER A 38 -30.06 8.87 -0.92
CA SER A 38 -30.78 8.72 -2.19
C SER A 38 -30.12 9.44 -3.37
N ALA A 39 -28.96 10.10 -3.17
CA ALA A 39 -28.26 10.79 -4.24
C ALA A 39 -27.84 9.82 -5.37
N VAL A 40 -28.10 10.22 -6.61
CA VAL A 40 -27.69 9.47 -7.80
C VAL A 40 -26.27 9.86 -8.17
N ILE A 41 -25.36 8.88 -8.14
CA ILE A 41 -23.96 9.06 -8.49
C ILE A 41 -23.58 8.06 -9.59
N GLY A 42 -22.86 8.52 -10.61
CA GLY A 42 -22.48 7.66 -11.74
C GLY A 42 -22.53 8.33 -13.11
N ASN A 43 -23.04 9.56 -13.19
CA ASN A 43 -23.03 10.36 -14.43
C ASN A 43 -22.45 11.76 -14.22
N PHE A 44 -21.47 11.89 -13.31
CA PHE A 44 -20.83 13.18 -13.08
C PHE A 44 -20.01 13.60 -14.28
N THR A 45 -20.18 14.86 -14.67
CA THR A 45 -19.20 15.57 -15.50
C THR A 45 -17.87 15.65 -14.75
N LYS A 46 -16.77 15.84 -15.50
CA LYS A 46 -15.44 16.07 -14.90
C LYS A 46 -15.43 17.24 -13.92
N GLN A 47 -16.24 18.28 -14.18
CA GLN A 47 -16.32 19.44 -13.31
C GLN A 47 -17.04 19.12 -12.00
N GLU A 48 -18.13 18.36 -12.04
CA GLU A 48 -18.84 17.89 -10.83
C GLU A 48 -17.95 16.97 -10.00
N PHE A 49 -17.27 16.02 -10.64
CA PHE A 49 -16.28 15.17 -9.97
C PHE A 49 -15.22 16.02 -9.26
N SER A 50 -14.63 17.00 -9.95
CA SER A 50 -13.60 17.87 -9.37
C SER A 50 -14.13 18.68 -8.17
N ARG A 51 -15.37 19.18 -8.24
CA ARG A 51 -16.00 19.89 -7.10
C ARG A 51 -16.20 18.95 -5.91
N ILE A 52 -16.71 17.74 -6.14
CA ILE A 52 -16.95 16.75 -5.08
C ILE A 52 -15.63 16.34 -4.42
N SER A 53 -14.59 16.05 -5.21
CA SER A 53 -13.25 15.73 -4.69
C SER A 53 -12.68 16.90 -3.88
N HIS A 54 -12.82 18.14 -4.36
CA HIS A 54 -12.33 19.30 -3.63
C HIS A 54 -13.09 19.51 -2.31
N ALA A 55 -14.41 19.40 -2.33
CA ALA A 55 -15.24 19.46 -1.12
C ALA A 55 -14.88 18.35 -0.13
N SER A 56 -14.59 17.15 -0.60
CA SER A 56 -14.14 16.03 0.23
C SER A 56 -12.86 16.38 1.01
N VAL A 57 -11.87 16.95 0.34
CA VAL A 57 -10.61 17.37 1.00
C VAL A 57 -10.90 18.49 2.00
N GLN A 58 -11.61 19.55 1.61
CA GLN A 58 -11.89 20.68 2.50
C GLN A 58 -12.62 20.26 3.79
N LEU A 59 -13.56 19.31 3.69
CA LEU A 59 -14.38 18.90 4.82
C LEU A 59 -13.68 17.89 5.73
N TYR A 60 -12.87 16.98 5.18
CA TYR A 60 -12.45 15.78 5.90
C TYR A 60 -10.94 15.56 6.02
N ASP A 61 -10.11 16.35 5.35
CA ASP A 61 -8.64 16.20 5.42
C ASP A 61 -8.11 16.29 6.86
N SER A 62 -8.64 17.23 7.65
CA SER A 62 -8.28 17.41 9.07
C SER A 62 -8.67 16.26 10.00
N ILE A 63 -9.53 15.34 9.56
CA ILE A 63 -10.07 14.25 10.39
C ILE A 63 -9.49 12.91 9.94
N ILE A 64 -9.48 12.65 8.63
CA ILE A 64 -9.12 11.32 8.08
C ILE A 64 -8.14 11.37 6.91
N GLY A 65 -7.62 12.55 6.54
CA GLY A 65 -6.70 12.70 5.40
C GLY A 65 -5.44 11.82 5.54
N THR A 66 -4.94 11.65 6.77
CA THR A 66 -3.82 10.74 7.13
C THR A 66 -2.60 10.88 6.23
N ASN A 67 -2.37 12.10 5.72
CA ASN A 67 -1.37 12.43 4.72
C ASN A 67 -0.27 13.36 5.28
N ASN A 68 -0.25 13.62 6.60
CA ASN A 68 0.79 14.42 7.23
C ASN A 68 2.14 13.69 7.16
N PRO A 69 3.10 14.20 6.38
CA PRO A 69 4.39 13.54 6.18
C PRO A 69 5.40 13.83 7.30
N ASP A 70 5.12 14.80 8.20
CA ASP A 70 5.99 15.11 9.32
C ASP A 70 5.83 14.09 10.45
N LEU A 71 6.80 13.20 10.54
CA LEU A 71 6.89 12.18 11.60
C LEU A 71 7.92 12.54 12.68
N SER A 72 8.40 13.77 12.74
CA SER A 72 9.44 14.20 13.71
C SER A 72 9.00 13.98 15.17
N GLY A 73 7.74 14.28 15.50
CA GLY A 73 7.17 14.01 16.82
C GLY A 73 7.06 12.51 17.15
N PHE A 74 6.80 11.66 16.15
CA PHE A 74 6.80 10.21 16.32
C PHE A 74 8.22 9.70 16.59
N ARG A 75 9.19 10.17 15.79
CA ARG A 75 10.62 9.86 15.95
C ARG A 75 11.16 10.28 17.31
N SER A 76 10.86 11.49 17.79
CA SER A 76 11.38 12.01 19.06
C SER A 76 10.90 11.23 20.29
N ARG A 77 9.79 10.50 20.18
CA ARG A 77 9.28 9.57 21.20
C ARG A 77 9.81 8.14 21.04
N GLY A 78 10.78 7.92 20.14
CA GLY A 78 11.36 6.60 19.88
C GLY A 78 10.48 5.66 19.06
N GLY A 79 9.39 6.15 18.46
CA GLY A 79 8.46 5.33 17.69
C GLY A 79 9.14 4.64 16.50
N LYS A 80 8.76 3.40 16.22
CA LYS A 80 9.18 2.63 15.04
C LYS A 80 7.96 2.16 14.25
N SER A 81 8.04 2.19 12.93
CA SER A 81 6.97 1.77 12.04
C SER A 81 7.52 1.02 10.84
N ILE A 82 6.80 -0.02 10.42
CA ILE A 82 7.07 -0.77 9.20
C ILE A 82 5.82 -0.71 8.34
N SER A 83 6.00 -0.40 7.06
CA SER A 83 4.94 -0.51 6.05
C SER A 83 5.41 -1.33 4.88
N TYR A 84 4.48 -1.95 4.15
CA TYR A 84 4.75 -2.69 2.92
C TYR A 84 4.04 -2.12 1.68
N HIS A 85 3.26 -1.04 1.87
CA HIS A 85 2.68 -0.19 0.83
C HIS A 85 2.61 1.29 1.27
N GLY A 86 2.59 2.23 0.33
CA GLY A 86 2.54 3.67 0.61
C GLY A 86 3.91 4.32 0.85
N MET A 87 4.01 5.64 0.68
CA MET A 87 5.27 6.38 0.59
C MET A 87 5.31 7.55 1.58
N VAL A 88 6.30 7.59 2.49
CA VAL A 88 6.54 8.73 3.43
C VAL A 88 7.99 9.25 3.36
N MET A 89 8.75 8.79 2.36
CA MET A 89 10.22 8.87 2.36
C MET A 89 10.81 10.26 2.03
N ALA A 90 10.00 11.25 1.65
CA ALA A 90 10.52 12.49 1.03
C ALA A 90 10.93 13.60 2.03
N MET A 91 10.69 13.44 3.33
CA MET A 91 10.80 14.56 4.29
C MET A 91 11.91 14.46 5.34
N ASP A 92 12.45 13.28 5.62
CA ASP A 92 13.56 13.10 6.57
C ASP A 92 14.62 12.19 5.94
N ALA A 93 15.86 12.68 5.83
CA ALA A 93 17.00 11.90 5.32
C ALA A 93 17.31 10.67 6.21
N ASN A 94 16.93 10.73 7.48
CA ASN A 94 17.10 9.66 8.46
C ASN A 94 15.82 8.84 8.67
N VAL A 95 14.84 8.93 7.76
CA VAL A 95 13.54 8.24 7.87
C VAL A 95 13.70 6.74 8.17
N GLN A 96 14.74 6.11 7.63
CA GLN A 96 15.04 4.68 7.81
C GLN A 96 15.40 4.28 9.26
N GLU A 97 15.72 5.25 10.12
CA GLU A 97 15.96 5.00 11.56
C GLU A 97 14.70 4.71 12.35
N TYR A 98 13.52 5.06 11.82
CA TYR A 98 12.24 4.92 12.54
C TYR A 98 11.06 4.47 11.66
N TYR A 99 11.20 4.55 10.33
CA TYR A 99 10.18 4.15 9.39
C TYR A 99 10.84 3.39 8.22
N ARG A 100 10.47 2.12 8.03
CA ARG A 100 10.94 1.29 6.91
C ARG A 100 9.78 0.89 6.01
N LEU A 101 9.98 1.02 4.70
CA LEU A 101 9.04 0.60 3.67
C LEU A 101 9.59 -0.61 2.91
N PHE A 102 8.84 -1.70 2.86
CA PHE A 102 9.19 -2.93 2.15
C PHE A 102 8.13 -3.27 1.10
N LEU A 103 8.34 -2.88 -0.16
CA LEU A 103 7.38 -3.19 -1.20
C LEU A 103 7.23 -4.71 -1.37
N ALA A 104 5.98 -5.20 -1.47
CA ALA A 104 5.65 -6.61 -1.64
C ALA A 104 5.05 -6.89 -3.05
N PRO A 105 5.88 -7.14 -4.08
CA PRO A 105 5.38 -7.35 -5.44
C PRO A 105 4.50 -8.60 -5.54
N GLY A 106 3.36 -8.45 -6.22
CA GLY A 106 2.43 -9.55 -6.45
C GLY A 106 1.49 -9.86 -5.28
N VAL A 107 1.60 -9.13 -4.16
CA VAL A 107 0.59 -9.17 -3.10
C VAL A 107 -0.55 -8.22 -3.47
N HIS A 108 -1.80 -8.68 -3.35
CA HIS A 108 -2.99 -7.84 -3.59
C HIS A 108 -3.29 -6.95 -2.37
N HIS A 109 -4.53 -6.44 -2.25
CA HIS A 109 -4.95 -5.61 -1.12
C HIS A 109 -4.83 -6.41 0.19
N CYS A 110 -3.75 -6.12 0.93
CA CYS A 110 -3.31 -6.75 2.18
C CYS A 110 -2.76 -8.19 2.05
N PHE A 111 -3.41 -9.05 1.28
CA PHE A 111 -3.03 -10.46 1.14
C PHE A 111 -3.48 -11.03 -0.21
N GLY A 112 -3.10 -12.27 -0.50
CA GLY A 112 -3.43 -12.93 -1.76
C GLY A 112 -2.64 -12.38 -2.95
N GLY A 113 -3.01 -12.82 -4.15
CA GLY A 113 -2.22 -12.58 -5.35
C GLY A 113 -1.11 -13.61 -5.56
N PRO A 114 -0.37 -13.54 -6.68
CA PRO A 114 0.66 -14.52 -7.02
C PRO A 114 1.97 -14.33 -6.23
N GLY A 115 2.11 -13.22 -5.49
CA GLY A 115 3.32 -12.86 -4.78
C GLY A 115 3.41 -13.42 -3.36
N PRO A 116 4.63 -13.48 -2.79
CA PRO A 116 4.83 -13.83 -1.40
C PRO A 116 4.53 -12.66 -0.46
N PHE A 117 3.88 -12.92 0.68
CA PHE A 117 3.53 -11.90 1.68
C PHE A 117 4.38 -12.00 2.96
N PRO A 118 4.68 -10.88 3.65
CA PRO A 118 5.56 -10.85 4.82
C PRO A 118 4.80 -11.06 6.14
N ASP A 119 4.47 -12.32 6.46
CA ASP A 119 3.76 -12.72 7.68
C ASP A 119 4.50 -12.44 9.00
N THR A 120 5.83 -12.29 8.95
CA THR A 120 6.70 -12.00 10.11
C THR A 120 6.88 -10.51 10.41
N THR A 121 6.13 -9.63 9.77
CA THR A 121 6.27 -8.17 9.93
C THR A 121 6.09 -7.70 11.37
N PHE A 122 5.16 -8.31 12.12
CA PHE A 122 4.95 -7.97 13.54
C PHE A 122 6.17 -8.32 14.40
N ASP A 123 6.74 -9.51 14.21
CA ASP A 123 7.94 -9.94 14.93
C ASP A 123 9.13 -9.03 14.62
N ALA A 124 9.29 -8.64 13.35
CA ALA A 124 10.30 -7.68 12.94
C ALA A 124 10.14 -6.32 13.63
N LEU A 125 8.90 -5.82 13.75
CA LEU A 125 8.61 -4.58 14.45
C LEU A 125 8.90 -4.72 15.95
N ARG A 126 8.50 -5.84 16.57
CA ARG A 126 8.76 -6.14 17.97
C ARG A 126 10.26 -6.14 18.27
N LEU A 127 11.06 -6.86 17.48
CA LEU A 127 12.52 -6.87 17.61
C LEU A 127 13.13 -5.46 17.47
N TRP A 128 12.59 -4.64 16.59
CA TRP A 128 13.10 -3.28 16.41
C TRP A 128 12.77 -2.38 17.60
N VAL A 129 11.54 -2.48 18.13
CA VAL A 129 11.08 -1.65 19.26
C VAL A 129 11.70 -2.09 20.58
N GLU A 130 11.71 -3.39 20.85
CA GLU A 130 12.10 -3.95 22.16
C GLU A 130 13.62 -4.16 22.26
N ASP A 131 14.23 -4.69 21.20
CA ASP A 131 15.65 -5.11 21.21
C ASP A 131 16.57 -4.17 20.41
N GLY A 132 16.01 -3.15 19.75
CA GLY A 132 16.77 -2.23 18.90
C GLY A 132 17.26 -2.86 17.59
N VAL A 133 16.78 -4.05 17.23
CA VAL A 133 17.23 -4.81 16.06
C VAL A 133 16.33 -4.52 14.87
N ALA A 134 16.78 -3.60 14.00
CA ALA A 134 16.08 -3.28 12.76
C ALA A 134 16.49 -4.24 11.64
N LEU A 135 15.57 -5.08 11.14
CA LEU A 135 15.88 -6.04 10.09
C LEU A 135 16.15 -5.36 8.75
N GLU A 136 17.32 -5.65 8.16
CA GLU A 136 17.74 -5.13 6.84
C GLU A 136 16.93 -5.70 5.67
N THR A 137 16.18 -6.78 5.90
CA THR A 137 15.23 -7.36 4.93
C THR A 137 14.05 -7.97 5.68
N LEU A 138 12.90 -8.09 5.00
CA LEU A 138 11.78 -8.90 5.49
C LEU A 138 11.63 -10.15 4.63
N THR A 139 11.46 -11.31 5.26
CA THR A 139 11.14 -12.53 4.53
C THR A 139 9.66 -12.52 4.17
N ALA A 140 9.35 -12.87 2.92
CA ALA A 140 8.00 -13.07 2.45
C ALA A 140 7.85 -14.48 1.87
N THR A 141 6.68 -15.10 2.08
CA THR A 141 6.37 -16.46 1.64
C THR A 141 5.04 -16.48 0.87
N SER A 142 4.97 -17.22 -0.23
CA SER A 142 3.74 -17.38 -1.01
C SER A 142 2.83 -18.45 -0.39
N THR A 143 1.52 -18.25 -0.53
CA THR A 143 0.51 -19.23 -0.16
C THR A 143 -0.25 -19.73 -1.37
N GLY A 144 -0.57 -21.02 -1.40
CA GLY A 144 -1.35 -21.61 -2.49
C GLY A 144 -0.56 -21.86 -3.79
N THR A 145 0.77 -21.74 -3.76
CA THR A 145 1.64 -22.05 -4.90
C THR A 145 2.47 -23.31 -4.65
N THR A 146 2.67 -24.12 -5.69
CA THR A 146 3.59 -25.25 -5.68
C THR A 146 4.55 -25.11 -6.86
N PRO A 147 5.87 -24.96 -6.64
CA PRO A 147 6.54 -24.88 -5.33
C PRO A 147 6.21 -23.60 -4.54
N VAL A 148 6.45 -23.64 -3.23
CA VAL A 148 6.40 -22.44 -2.36
C VAL A 148 7.52 -21.49 -2.77
N ILE A 149 7.19 -20.22 -2.93
CA ILE A 149 8.10 -19.14 -3.32
C ILE A 149 8.43 -18.31 -2.09
N GLN A 150 9.71 -18.11 -1.84
CA GLN A 150 10.22 -17.21 -0.80
C GLN A 150 11.00 -16.06 -1.42
N ARG A 151 10.85 -14.87 -0.86
CA ARG A 151 11.55 -13.65 -1.30
C ARG A 151 12.05 -12.86 -0.10
N LEU A 152 13.14 -12.11 -0.31
CA LEU A 152 13.56 -11.04 0.58
C LEU A 152 12.93 -9.74 0.06
N LEU A 153 12.08 -9.10 0.87
CA LEU A 153 11.64 -7.74 0.61
C LEU A 153 12.75 -6.79 1.06
N CYS A 154 13.10 -5.86 0.18
CA CYS A 154 14.16 -4.89 0.39
C CYS A 154 13.61 -3.60 0.98
N PRO A 155 14.37 -2.92 1.87
CA PRO A 155 14.00 -1.61 2.37
C PRO A 155 14.10 -0.62 1.22
N TYR A 156 12.99 0.03 0.89
CA TYR A 156 12.94 1.05 -0.15
C TYR A 156 13.98 2.16 0.16
N PRO A 157 14.74 2.66 -0.84
CA PRO A 157 14.56 2.47 -2.28
C PRO A 157 15.28 1.27 -2.89
N GLN A 158 15.92 0.41 -2.09
CA GLN A 158 16.60 -0.76 -2.61
C GLN A 158 15.60 -1.69 -3.30
N LYS A 159 16.10 -2.38 -4.32
CA LYS A 159 15.35 -3.35 -5.11
C LYS A 159 15.96 -4.73 -4.93
N GLN A 160 15.12 -5.73 -5.17
CA GLN A 160 15.56 -7.10 -5.19
C GLN A 160 16.29 -7.40 -6.50
N HIS A 161 17.45 -8.05 -6.39
CA HIS A 161 18.24 -8.53 -7.51
C HIS A 161 18.46 -10.04 -7.38
N TYR A 162 18.29 -10.77 -8.49
CA TYR A 162 18.60 -12.19 -8.56
C TYR A 162 20.11 -12.38 -8.72
N LYS A 163 20.69 -13.32 -7.98
CA LYS A 163 22.12 -13.63 -8.06
C LYS A 163 22.40 -14.44 -9.32
N VAL A 164 23.54 -14.19 -9.96
CA VAL A 164 23.92 -14.85 -11.23
C VAL A 164 24.18 -16.35 -11.03
N ASP A 165 24.67 -16.74 -9.86
CA ASP A 165 24.97 -18.11 -9.45
C ASP A 165 23.79 -18.82 -8.76
N ALA A 166 22.65 -18.14 -8.59
CA ALA A 166 21.48 -18.76 -7.99
C ALA A 166 20.87 -19.82 -8.91
N VAL A 167 20.66 -21.00 -8.33
CA VAL A 167 20.11 -22.18 -9.02
C VAL A 167 18.60 -22.34 -8.83
N ASP A 168 18.02 -21.73 -7.80
CA ASP A 168 16.60 -21.86 -7.47
C ASP A 168 15.95 -20.49 -7.25
N ALA A 169 15.19 -20.05 -8.26
CA ALA A 169 14.43 -18.81 -8.20
C ALA A 169 13.24 -18.87 -7.23
N THR A 170 12.93 -19.99 -6.59
CA THR A 170 11.90 -20.09 -5.55
C THR A 170 12.45 -19.76 -4.16
N LYS A 171 13.78 -19.72 -4.00
CA LYS A 171 14.46 -19.54 -2.71
C LYS A 171 14.90 -18.10 -2.50
N LYS A 172 14.71 -17.59 -1.28
CA LYS A 172 15.06 -16.21 -0.91
C LYS A 172 16.58 -15.98 -0.96
N GLU A 173 17.37 -17.03 -0.75
CA GLU A 173 18.83 -17.04 -0.78
C GLU A 173 19.40 -16.72 -2.16
N GLY A 174 18.61 -16.92 -3.22
CA GLY A 174 18.96 -16.56 -4.59
C GLY A 174 18.89 -15.05 -4.87
N TYR A 175 18.51 -14.24 -3.89
CA TYR A 175 18.30 -12.80 -4.06
C TYR A 175 19.14 -11.97 -3.09
N TYR A 176 19.34 -10.69 -3.42
CA TYR A 176 19.94 -9.68 -2.54
C TYR A 176 19.32 -8.31 -2.80
N CYS A 177 19.55 -7.36 -1.89
CA CYS A 177 19.04 -6.00 -2.01
C CYS A 177 20.15 -5.04 -2.46
N LYS A 178 19.84 -4.15 -3.41
CA LYS A 178 20.75 -3.12 -3.92
C LYS A 178 19.97 -1.89 -4.41
#